data_AF-A0A085NFX1-F1
#
_entry.id   AF-A0A085NFX1-F1
#
_cell.length_a   1.000
_cell.length_b   1.000
_cell.length_c   1.000
_cell.angle_alpha   90.00
_cell.angle_beta   90.00
_cell.angle_gamma   90.00
#
_symmetry.space_group_name_H-M   'P 1'
#
loop_
_entity.id
_entity.type
_entity.pdbx_description
1 polymer ?
#
loop_
_entity_poly.entity_id
_entity_poly.type
_entity_poly.pdbx_seq_one_letter_code
_entity_poly.pdbx_strand_id
1 'polypeptide(L)'
;MHSFTVFVFSVLLARFCFEAEGLREDAAARMKCMRGDCRALRTRWHETGDKQYSKQYFQCLDDCIAEMLVTQNVARELPPSSRQQRSAAASSRHY
;
A
#
# COMPACT_ATOMS: atom_id res chain seq x y z
N MET A 1 12.63 -38.42 -9.96
CA MET A 1 12.11 -37.22 -10.66
C MET A 1 11.01 -36.46 -9.90
N HIS A 2 10.44 -36.99 -8.81
CA HIS A 2 9.45 -36.27 -7.96
C HIS A 2 10.07 -35.23 -6.99
N SER A 3 11.33 -35.39 -6.59
CA SER A 3 11.97 -34.47 -5.61
C SER A 3 12.32 -33.11 -6.24
N PHE A 4 12.72 -33.12 -7.52
CA PHE A 4 13.10 -31.91 -8.24
C PHE A 4 11.89 -31.02 -8.56
N THR A 5 10.75 -31.63 -8.91
CA THR A 5 9.50 -30.91 -9.17
C THR A 5 8.96 -30.25 -7.90
N VAL A 6 9.03 -30.91 -6.73
CA VAL A 6 8.62 -30.33 -5.45
C VAL A 6 9.50 -29.14 -5.07
N PHE A 7 10.81 -29.22 -5.29
CA PHE A 7 11.73 -28.13 -4.97
C PHE A 7 11.47 -26.89 -5.85
N VAL A 8 11.29 -27.09 -7.16
CA VAL A 8 10.96 -26.00 -8.09
C VAL A 8 9.61 -25.37 -7.74
N PHE A 9 8.59 -26.16 -7.42
CA PHE A 9 7.29 -25.63 -7.00
C PHE A 9 7.39 -24.83 -5.71
N SER A 10 8.20 -25.28 -4.75
CA SER A 10 8.39 -24.58 -3.46
C SER A 10 9.06 -23.22 -3.64
N VAL A 11 10.05 -23.12 -4.52
CA VAL A 11 10.72 -21.84 -4.85
C VAL A 11 9.78 -20.89 -5.58
N LEU A 12 8.99 -21.40 -6.53
CA LEU A 12 8.00 -20.59 -7.25
C LEU A 12 6.90 -20.07 -6.34
N LEU A 13 6.39 -20.92 -5.44
CA LEU A 13 5.41 -20.52 -4.43
C LEU A 13 6.00 -19.49 -3.46
N ALA A 14 7.24 -19.67 -2.99
CA ALA A 14 7.89 -18.69 -2.13
C ALA A 14 8.05 -17.33 -2.82
N ARG A 15 8.41 -17.32 -4.11
CA ARG A 15 8.50 -16.09 -4.91
C ARG A 15 7.15 -15.43 -5.12
N PHE A 16 6.12 -16.22 -5.42
CA PHE A 16 4.76 -15.73 -5.59
C PHE A 16 4.17 -15.19 -4.28
N CYS A 17 4.45 -15.83 -3.15
CA CYS A 17 4.04 -15.37 -1.82
C CYS A 17 4.74 -14.07 -1.43
N PHE A 18 6.04 -13.93 -1.71
CA PHE A 18 6.79 -12.71 -1.43
C PHE A 18 6.36 -11.54 -2.34
N GLU A 19 6.10 -11.82 -3.62
CA GLU A 19 5.52 -10.83 -4.52
C GLU A 19 4.08 -10.50 -4.13
N ALA A 20 3.31 -11.45 -3.61
CA ALA A 20 1.97 -11.20 -3.09
C ALA A 20 1.97 -10.28 -1.87
N GLU A 21 2.98 -10.30 -1.00
CA GLU A 21 3.06 -9.35 0.12
C GLU A 21 3.32 -7.92 -0.37
N GLY A 22 4.27 -7.73 -1.30
CA GLY A 22 4.48 -6.43 -1.96
C GLY A 22 3.27 -5.97 -2.78
N LEU A 23 2.59 -6.91 -3.45
CA LEU A 23 1.36 -6.66 -4.20
C LEU A 23 0.17 -6.35 -3.29
N ARG A 24 0.15 -6.85 -2.05
CA ARG A 24 -0.91 -6.54 -1.07
C ARG A 24 -0.77 -5.12 -0.53
N GLU A 25 0.45 -4.66 -0.27
CA GLU A 25 0.69 -3.27 0.16
C GLU A 25 0.39 -2.30 -0.99
N ASP A 26 0.84 -2.62 -2.21
CA ASP A 26 0.52 -1.85 -3.42
C ASP A 26 -1.00 -1.87 -3.74
N ALA A 27 -1.66 -3.02 -3.60
CA ALA A 27 -3.10 -3.13 -3.78
C ALA A 27 -3.87 -2.37 -2.69
N ALA A 28 -3.41 -2.37 -1.44
CA ALA A 28 -4.03 -1.61 -0.37
C ALA A 28 -3.89 -0.09 -0.60
N ALA A 29 -2.71 0.36 -1.02
CA ALA A 29 -2.45 1.74 -1.41
C ALA A 29 -3.35 2.16 -2.59
N ARG A 30 -3.37 1.37 -3.67
CA ARG A 30 -4.26 1.58 -4.81
C ARG A 30 -5.72 1.64 -4.39
N MET A 31 -6.19 0.68 -3.59
CA MET A 31 -7.58 0.63 -3.13
C MET A 31 -7.95 1.83 -2.26
N LYS A 32 -7.03 2.34 -1.44
CA LYS A 32 -7.24 3.54 -0.63
C LYS A 32 -7.34 4.78 -1.53
N CYS A 33 -6.43 4.96 -2.49
CA CYS A 33 -6.48 6.06 -3.46
C CYS A 33 -7.75 6.04 -4.31
N MET A 34 -8.15 4.85 -4.79
CA MET A 34 -9.37 4.67 -5.59
C MET A 34 -10.67 4.97 -4.82
N ARG A 35 -10.69 4.72 -3.50
CA ARG A 35 -11.88 4.93 -2.65
C ARG A 35 -11.95 6.32 -2.03
N GLY A 36 -10.80 6.95 -1.80
CA GLY A 36 -10.68 8.30 -1.25
C GLY A 36 -10.62 9.36 -2.33
N ASP A 37 -9.44 9.97 -2.45
CA ASP A 37 -9.24 11.25 -3.15
C ASP A 37 -9.59 11.19 -4.65
N CYS A 38 -9.35 10.07 -5.32
CA CYS A 38 -9.61 9.93 -6.76
C CYS A 38 -11.05 9.48 -7.08
N ARG A 39 -11.89 9.22 -6.07
CA ARG A 39 -13.26 8.69 -6.27
C ARG A 39 -14.13 9.63 -7.11
N ALA A 40 -14.03 10.94 -6.88
CA ALA A 40 -14.84 11.93 -7.57
C ALA A 40 -14.56 11.95 -9.09
N LEU A 41 -13.30 11.82 -9.48
CA LEU A 41 -12.88 11.76 -10.89
C LEU A 41 -13.38 10.48 -11.56
N ARG A 42 -13.34 9.35 -10.85
CA ARG A 42 -13.91 8.08 -11.33
C ARG A 42 -15.41 8.19 -11.60
N THR A 43 -16.15 8.77 -10.65
CA THR A 43 -17.59 8.96 -10.79
C THR A 43 -17.91 9.86 -11.97
N ARG A 44 -17.25 11.02 -12.09
CA ARG A 44 -17.44 11.91 -13.24
C ARG A 44 -17.09 11.24 -14.56
N TRP A 45 -15.98 10.51 -14.63
CA TRP A 45 -15.60 9.78 -15.83
C TRP A 45 -16.67 8.73 -16.21
N HIS A 46 -17.21 7.99 -15.25
CA HIS A 46 -18.28 7.02 -15.49
C HIS A 46 -19.57 7.68 -15.98
N GLU A 47 -19.91 8.86 -15.44
CA GLU A 47 -21.12 9.60 -15.80
C GLU A 47 -21.02 10.26 -17.18
N THR A 48 -19.85 10.82 -17.53
CA THR A 48 -19.70 11.61 -18.76
C THR A 48 -19.07 10.83 -19.90
N GLY A 49 -18.35 9.74 -19.63
CA GLY A 49 -17.53 9.03 -20.62
C GLY A 49 -16.34 9.85 -21.13
N ASP A 50 -16.06 11.02 -20.54
CA ASP A 50 -15.04 11.95 -21.04
C ASP A 50 -13.62 11.45 -20.72
N LYS A 51 -12.78 11.40 -21.76
CA LYS A 51 -11.37 11.02 -21.68
C LYS A 51 -10.54 11.99 -20.84
N GLN A 52 -10.98 13.23 -20.64
CA GLN A 52 -10.28 14.18 -19.79
C GLN A 52 -10.37 13.77 -18.32
N TYR A 53 -11.54 13.30 -17.86
CA TYR A 53 -11.70 12.81 -16.49
C TYR A 53 -10.98 11.47 -16.27
N SER A 54 -10.88 10.62 -17.32
CA SER A 54 -10.09 9.39 -17.22
C SER A 54 -8.60 9.68 -17.02
N LYS A 55 -8.04 10.61 -17.80
CA LYS A 55 -6.64 11.03 -17.66
C LYS A 55 -6.35 11.59 -16.27
N GLN A 56 -7.22 12.48 -15.79
CA GLN A 56 -7.12 13.04 -14.45
C GLN A 56 -7.25 11.97 -13.36
N TYR A 57 -8.15 10.99 -13.55
CA TYR A 57 -8.32 9.88 -12.62
C TYR A 57 -7.04 9.04 -12.49
N PHE A 58 -6.44 8.64 -13.61
CA PHE A 58 -5.20 7.86 -13.58
C PHE A 58 -4.03 8.65 -12.99
N GLN A 59 -3.91 9.94 -13.35
CA GLN A 59 -2.87 10.78 -12.78
C GLN A 59 -3.02 10.97 -11.26
N CYS A 60 -4.25 11.15 -10.78
CA CYS A 60 -4.55 11.19 -9.35
C CYS A 60 -4.15 9.89 -8.63
N LEU A 61 -4.38 8.72 -9.27
CA LEU A 61 -3.97 7.44 -8.69
C LEU A 61 -2.46 7.33 -8.56
N ASP A 62 -1.72 7.68 -9.62
CA ASP A 62 -0.26 7.62 -9.62
C ASP A 62 0.34 8.52 -8.54
N ASP A 63 -0.14 9.77 -8.44
CA ASP A 63 0.33 10.73 -7.43
C ASP A 63 0.06 10.23 -6.00
N CYS A 64 -1.16 9.75 -5.74
CA CYS A 64 -1.55 9.24 -4.42
C CYS A 64 -0.77 7.96 -4.02
N ILE A 65 -0.51 7.07 -4.97
CA ILE A 65 0.27 5.85 -4.70
C ILE A 65 1.74 6.22 -4.46
N ALA A 66 2.30 7.14 -5.24
CA ALA A 66 3.68 7.62 -5.06
C ALA A 66 3.88 8.24 -3.67
N GLU A 67 2.94 9.07 -3.20
CA GLU A 67 2.98 9.66 -1.87
C GLU A 67 2.94 8.59 -0.77
N MET A 68 2.12 7.56 -0.92
CA MET A 68 2.07 6.45 0.03
C MET A 68 3.33 5.60 0.02
N LEU A 69 3.92 5.33 -1.14
CA LEU A 69 5.18 4.60 -1.23
C LEU A 69 6.33 5.37 -0.57
N VAL A 70 6.41 6.69 -0.80
CA VAL A 70 7.39 7.56 -0.12
C VAL A 70 7.16 7.53 1.40
N THR A 71 5.92 7.66 1.86
CA THR A 71 5.59 7.63 3.29
C THR A 71 5.95 6.30 3.94
N GLN A 72 5.70 5.18 3.26
CA GLN A 72 6.06 3.85 3.75
C GLN A 72 7.58 3.64 3.81
N ASN A 73 8.32 4.13 2.82
CA ASN A 73 9.78 4.07 2.83
C ASN A 73 10.36 4.88 4.01
N VAL A 74 9.84 6.09 4.25
CA VAL A 74 10.24 6.92 5.41
C VAL A 74 9.88 6.24 6.73
N ALA A 75 8.69 5.63 6.84
CA ALA A 75 8.26 4.90 8.03
C ALA A 75 9.09 3.65 8.32
N ARG A 76 9.63 3.00 7.28
CA ARG A 76 10.51 1.84 7.39
C ARG A 76 11.95 2.22 7.74
N GLU A 77 12.40 3.41 7.35
CA GLU A 77 13.73 3.94 7.65
C GLU A 77 13.82 4.48 9.09
N LEU A 78 12.70 4.89 9.68
CA LEU A 78 12.62 5.26 11.09
C LEU A 78 12.84 4.02 11.98
N PRO A 79 13.87 4.03 12.87
CA PRO A 79 14.10 2.90 13.76
C PRO A 79 12.88 2.67 14.68
N PRO A 80 12.58 1.42 15.08
CA PRO A 80 11.41 1.04 15.86
C PRO A 80 11.36 1.60 17.31
N SER A 81 12.14 2.64 17.65
CA SER A 81 12.37 3.07 19.04
C SER A 81 11.39 4.11 19.58
N SER A 82 10.48 4.68 18.78
CA SER A 82 9.71 5.86 19.23
C SER A 82 8.22 5.60 19.49
N ARG A 83 7.70 4.42 19.10
CA ARG A 83 6.26 4.14 19.22
C ARG A 83 5.83 3.66 20.62
N GLN A 84 6.78 3.23 21.46
CA GLN A 84 6.47 2.63 22.78
C GLN A 84 6.60 3.57 23.98
N GLN A 85 7.20 4.76 23.83
CA GLN A 85 7.43 5.66 24.98
C GLN A 85 6.26 6.59 25.33
N ARG A 86 5.30 6.82 24.42
CA ARG A 86 4.14 7.68 24.74
C ARG A 86 3.12 7.04 25.68
N SER A 87 3.13 5.72 25.83
CA SER A 87 2.18 5.01 26.72
C SER A 87 2.67 4.92 28.18
N ALA A 88 3.95 5.14 28.45
CA ALA A 88 4.51 5.04 29.81
C ALA A 88 4.53 6.37 30.58
N ALA A 89 4.50 7.51 29.89
CA ALA A 89 4.58 8.84 30.54
C ALA A 89 3.27 9.30 31.22
N ALA A 90 2.15 8.59 30.99
CA ALA A 90 0.86 8.91 31.63
C ALA A 90 0.68 8.21 33.01
N SER A 91 1.62 7.37 33.44
CA SER A 91 1.50 6.58 34.69
C SER A 91 2.51 6.97 35.77
N SER A 92 2.85 8.27 35.90
CA SER A 92 3.72 8.73 36.99
C SER A 92 3.41 10.16 37.47
N ARG A 93 2.12 10.46 37.70
CA ARG A 93 1.69 11.58 38.54
C ARG A 93 0.47 11.19 39.35
N HIS A 94 0.68 10.36 40.38
CA HIS A 94 -0.16 10.33 41.57
C HIS A 94 0.68 9.75 42.71
N TYR A 95 1.35 10.65 43.42
CA TYR A 95 1.66 10.53 44.84
C TYR A 95 1.35 11.89 45.46
#